data_AF-A0A2W5TSR8-F1
#
_entry.id   AF-A0A2W5TSR8-F1
#
_cell.length_a   1.000
_cell.length_b   1.000
_cell.length_c   1.000
_cell.angle_alpha   90.00
_cell.angle_beta   90.00
_cell.angle_gamma   90.00
#
_symmetry.space_group_name_H-M   'P 1'
#
loop_
_entity.id
_entity.type
_entity.pdbx_description
1 polymer ?
#
loop_
_entity_poly.entity_id
_entity_poly.type
_entity_poly.pdbx_seq_one_letter_code
_entity_poly.pdbx_strand_id
1 'polypeptide(L)'
;MRRLLLASLLVFSASALARTTKAPKPPKEKHDAMGAVVLNGKRVEVRWTDGDSFNVREGDLKGTSTRLVGYNTLEAYGPVHQWGEWTAKELFELAKKSSSVAASQEWECTTDFKRDGYKRLLVRCPKLAVEMARQGHGLAYAVDGEKPDPDVLKAQREGIEAKAGMWARGSTNGVITSLHSVGEEGSEATEAYDRVVDTRTGAALKRKHTDTYASCQNVCLETDGTKSCMVYVPFKHRYRGQPDCLK
;
A
#
# COMPACT_ATOMS: atom_id res chain seq x y z
N MET A 1 -87.63 13.72 -19.50
CA MET A 1 -86.85 14.40 -20.56
C MET A 1 -85.61 15.03 -19.95
N ARG A 2 -84.45 14.76 -20.55
CA ARG A 2 -83.12 15.38 -20.37
C ARG A 2 -83.09 16.71 -19.60
N ARG A 3 -82.22 16.82 -18.58
CA ARG A 3 -81.29 17.96 -18.41
C ARG A 3 -79.97 17.48 -17.80
N LEU A 4 -78.90 17.68 -18.56
CA LEU A 4 -77.49 17.61 -18.13
C LEU A 4 -77.23 18.67 -17.06
N LEU A 5 -76.40 18.32 -16.06
CA LEU A 5 -75.60 19.28 -15.30
C LEU A 5 -74.17 18.72 -15.19
N LEU A 6 -73.27 19.34 -15.96
CA LEU A 6 -71.82 19.21 -15.82
C LEU A 6 -71.41 19.80 -14.46
N ALA A 7 -70.64 19.04 -13.68
CA ALA A 7 -69.84 19.58 -12.58
C ALA A 7 -68.38 19.28 -12.85
N SER A 8 -67.64 20.32 -13.22
CA SER A 8 -66.20 20.30 -13.47
C SER A 8 -65.44 20.19 -12.14
N LEU A 9 -64.85 19.03 -11.86
CA LEU A 9 -63.92 18.84 -10.75
C LEU A 9 -62.51 19.24 -11.19
N LEU A 10 -62.08 20.43 -10.79
CA LEU A 10 -60.70 20.90 -10.86
C LEU A 10 -59.84 20.11 -9.86
N VAL A 11 -59.00 19.21 -10.38
CA VAL A 11 -57.95 18.55 -9.61
C VAL A 11 -56.72 19.47 -9.56
N PHE A 12 -56.55 20.18 -8.44
CA PHE A 12 -55.29 20.85 -8.13
C PHE A 12 -54.26 19.80 -7.69
N SER A 13 -53.42 19.37 -8.63
CA SER A 13 -52.27 18.50 -8.33
C SER A 13 -51.14 19.36 -7.76
N ALA A 14 -51.05 19.46 -6.44
CA ALA A 14 -49.92 20.10 -5.76
C ALA A 14 -48.69 19.19 -5.84
N SER A 15 -47.86 19.38 -6.87
CA SER A 15 -46.58 18.72 -7.01
C SER A 15 -45.59 19.28 -5.98
N ALA A 16 -45.53 18.66 -4.80
CA ALA A 16 -44.47 18.91 -3.84
C ALA A 16 -43.13 18.45 -4.44
N LEU A 17 -42.28 19.41 -4.87
CA LEU A 17 -40.89 19.14 -5.23
C LEU A 17 -40.15 18.68 -3.96
N ALA A 18 -40.07 17.37 -3.76
CA ALA A 18 -39.15 16.77 -2.81
C ALA A 18 -37.72 17.04 -3.31
N ARG A 19 -37.05 18.03 -2.73
CA ARG A 19 -35.59 18.20 -2.86
C ARG A 19 -34.93 16.96 -2.29
N THR A 20 -34.51 16.03 -3.15
CA THR A 20 -33.64 14.92 -2.79
C THR A 20 -32.32 15.47 -2.29
N THR A 21 -32.18 15.61 -0.97
CA THR A 21 -30.88 15.81 -0.33
C THR A 21 -30.07 14.55 -0.56
N LYS A 22 -29.05 14.62 -1.45
CA LYS A 22 -28.09 13.53 -1.64
C LYS A 22 -27.54 13.13 -0.27
N ALA A 23 -27.70 11.86 0.09
CA ALA A 23 -27.11 11.31 1.29
C ALA A 23 -25.58 11.59 1.30
N PRO A 24 -24.99 11.96 2.44
CA PRO A 24 -23.56 12.16 2.53
C PRO A 24 -22.85 10.88 2.09
N LYS A 25 -21.86 11.00 1.21
CA LYS A 25 -21.02 9.87 0.83
C LYS A 25 -20.38 9.32 2.11
N PRO A 26 -20.36 7.98 2.31
CA PRO A 26 -19.67 7.39 3.44
C PRO A 26 -18.21 7.88 3.46
N PRO A 27 -17.64 8.16 4.65
CA PRO A 27 -16.25 8.56 4.75
C PRO A 27 -15.39 7.52 4.05
N LYS A 28 -14.47 7.96 3.18
CA LYS A 28 -13.49 7.06 2.59
C LYS A 28 -12.74 6.39 3.73
N GLU A 29 -12.75 5.06 3.74
CA GLU A 29 -11.96 4.27 4.67
C GLU A 29 -10.50 4.71 4.53
N LYS A 30 -9.90 5.13 5.63
CA LYS A 30 -8.52 5.59 5.65
C LYS A 30 -7.61 4.40 5.90
N HIS A 31 -6.52 4.34 5.16
CA HIS A 31 -5.44 3.38 5.35
C HIS A 31 -4.34 3.93 6.26
N ASP A 32 -4.55 5.10 6.86
CA ASP A 32 -3.64 5.70 7.84
C ASP A 32 -4.10 5.42 9.28
N ALA A 33 -3.15 5.47 10.21
CA ALA A 33 -3.42 5.27 11.63
C ALA A 33 -2.56 6.21 12.49
N MET A 34 -3.12 6.69 13.60
CA MET A 34 -2.37 7.45 14.60
C MET A 34 -1.75 6.49 15.61
N GLY A 35 -0.52 6.76 16.04
CA GLY A 35 0.16 5.98 17.05
C GLY A 35 1.39 6.70 17.59
N ALA A 36 2.27 5.96 18.26
CA ALA A 36 3.54 6.48 18.74
C ALA A 36 4.66 5.45 18.56
N VAL A 37 5.89 5.94 18.53
CA VAL A 37 7.11 5.12 18.55
C VAL A 37 8.07 5.67 19.60
N VAL A 38 8.98 4.85 20.09
CA VAL A 38 10.12 5.29 20.88
C VAL A 38 11.30 5.43 19.93
N LEU A 39 11.55 6.63 19.42
CA LEU A 39 12.60 6.92 18.45
C LEU A 39 13.85 7.43 19.16
N ASN A 40 14.96 6.68 19.06
CA ASN A 40 16.22 6.97 19.77
C ASN A 40 16.00 7.22 21.28
N GLY A 41 15.13 6.41 21.91
CA GLY A 41 14.82 6.50 23.35
C GLY A 41 13.80 7.59 23.72
N LYS A 42 13.30 8.37 22.75
CA LYS A 42 12.26 9.39 22.99
C LYS A 42 10.93 8.95 22.37
N ARG A 43 9.86 8.96 23.17
CA ARG A 43 8.51 8.76 22.67
C ARG A 43 8.13 9.91 21.72
N VAL A 44 7.61 9.56 20.55
CA VAL A 44 7.20 10.49 19.48
C VAL A 44 5.86 10.04 18.90
N GLU A 45 4.89 10.94 18.85
CA GLU A 45 3.64 10.77 18.12
C GLU A 45 3.85 10.75 16.60
N VAL A 46 3.18 9.81 15.93
CA VAL A 46 3.30 9.59 14.49
C VAL A 46 1.95 9.33 13.85
N ARG A 47 1.86 9.63 12.56
CA ARG A 47 0.80 9.12 11.68
C ARG A 47 1.41 8.09 10.74
N TRP A 48 1.08 6.83 10.94
CA TRP A 48 1.38 5.74 10.01
C TRP A 48 0.63 5.97 8.71
N THR A 49 1.37 6.15 7.61
CA THR A 49 0.77 6.33 6.28
C THR A 49 0.50 5.01 5.60
N ASP A 50 1.21 3.96 6.00
CA ASP A 50 1.05 2.57 5.59
C ASP A 50 1.73 1.70 6.67
N GLY A 51 2.10 0.46 6.35
CA GLY A 51 2.74 -0.46 7.29
C GLY A 51 4.27 -0.31 7.44
N ASP A 52 4.94 0.49 6.62
CA ASP A 52 6.39 0.68 6.65
C ASP A 52 6.85 2.15 6.59
N SER A 53 5.92 3.09 6.69
CA SER A 53 6.18 4.52 6.60
C SER A 53 5.26 5.30 7.55
N PHE A 54 5.79 6.37 8.14
CA PHE A 54 5.01 7.28 8.97
C PHE A 54 5.47 8.73 8.82
N ASN A 55 4.62 9.67 9.24
CA ASN A 55 4.99 11.06 9.43
C ASN A 55 5.09 11.38 10.92
N VAL A 56 6.19 12.03 11.31
CA VAL A 56 6.37 12.53 12.68
C VAL A 56 5.44 13.72 12.94
N ARG A 57 4.74 13.71 14.08
CA ARG A 57 3.71 14.70 14.42
C ARG A 57 4.15 15.75 15.44
N GLU A 58 5.24 15.48 16.14
CA GLU A 58 5.73 16.33 17.23
C GLU A 58 7.26 16.41 17.30
N GLY A 59 7.76 17.31 18.15
CA GLY A 59 9.19 17.54 18.36
C GLY A 59 9.93 18.10 17.14
N ASP A 60 11.26 18.02 17.20
CA ASP A 60 12.16 18.64 16.21
C ASP A 60 12.06 18.01 14.82
N LEU A 61 11.55 16.79 14.74
CA LEU A 61 11.34 16.07 13.49
C LEU A 61 9.93 16.25 12.91
N LYS A 62 9.07 17.08 13.53
CA LYS A 62 7.68 17.30 13.08
C LYS A 62 7.57 17.57 11.58
N GLY A 63 6.65 16.87 10.92
CA GLY A 63 6.44 16.97 9.48
C GLY A 63 7.37 16.08 8.64
N THR A 64 8.40 15.48 9.25
CA THR A 64 9.28 14.54 8.55
C THR A 64 8.53 13.27 8.17
N SER A 65 8.62 12.89 6.90
CA SER A 65 8.23 11.55 6.43
C SER A 65 9.37 10.57 6.67
N THR A 66 9.04 9.35 7.05
CA THR A 66 9.99 8.27 7.31
C THR A 66 9.81 7.12 6.32
N ARG A 67 10.83 6.28 6.24
CA ARG A 67 10.77 4.95 5.62
C ARG A 67 11.43 3.96 6.56
N LEU A 68 10.73 2.87 6.87
CA LEU A 68 11.27 1.78 7.65
C LEU A 68 12.23 0.92 6.82
N VAL A 69 13.36 0.61 7.43
CA VAL A 69 14.46 -0.16 6.83
C VAL A 69 14.42 -1.59 7.36
N GLY A 70 14.68 -2.55 6.47
CA GLY A 70 14.76 -3.98 6.78
C GLY A 70 13.50 -4.78 6.44
N TYR A 71 12.36 -4.12 6.21
CA TYR A 71 11.16 -4.75 5.68
C TYR A 71 10.38 -3.80 4.75
N ASN A 72 9.45 -4.37 4.00
CA ASN A 72 8.52 -3.64 3.14
C ASN A 72 7.11 -4.23 3.33
N THR A 73 6.08 -3.40 3.20
CA THR A 73 4.68 -3.82 3.15
C THR A 73 4.13 -3.69 1.73
N LEU A 74 2.97 -4.30 1.47
CA LEU A 74 2.32 -4.13 0.17
C LEU A 74 1.89 -2.68 -0.04
N GLU A 75 1.91 -2.25 -1.30
CA GLU A 75 1.53 -0.89 -1.66
C GLU A 75 0.06 -0.62 -1.32
N ALA A 76 -0.18 0.49 -0.60
CA ALA A 76 -1.51 0.91 -0.15
C ALA A 76 -2.12 2.05 -0.99
N TYR A 77 -1.62 2.27 -2.22
CA TYR A 77 -2.17 3.28 -3.13
C TYR A 77 -3.26 2.75 -4.09
N GLY A 78 -3.50 1.43 -4.10
CA GLY A 78 -4.57 0.80 -4.87
C GLY A 78 -4.41 -0.73 -5.00
N PRO A 79 -5.36 -1.43 -5.62
CA PRO A 79 -5.33 -2.87 -5.91
C PRO A 79 -4.31 -3.22 -6.99
N VAL A 80 -3.02 -3.15 -6.64
CA VAL A 80 -1.94 -3.39 -7.60
C VAL A 80 -1.34 -4.77 -7.54
N HIS A 81 -1.24 -5.40 -6.37
CA HIS A 81 -0.52 -6.67 -6.22
C HIS A 81 -1.42 -7.89 -6.47
N GLN A 82 -0.89 -8.94 -7.09
CA GLN A 82 -1.62 -10.20 -7.27
C GLN A 82 -0.69 -11.41 -7.36
N TRP A 83 -1.01 -12.49 -6.65
CA TRP A 83 -0.39 -13.82 -6.80
C TRP A 83 -1.29 -14.90 -6.20
N GLY A 84 -1.01 -16.17 -6.48
CA GLY A 84 -1.81 -17.29 -5.98
C GLY A 84 -3.30 -17.13 -6.35
N GLU A 85 -4.16 -17.39 -5.38
CA GLU A 85 -5.62 -17.21 -5.51
C GLU A 85 -6.11 -15.84 -5.03
N TRP A 86 -5.20 -14.94 -4.65
CA TRP A 86 -5.59 -13.58 -4.28
C TRP A 86 -6.07 -12.79 -5.48
N THR A 87 -7.14 -12.03 -5.28
CA THR A 87 -7.45 -10.90 -6.14
C THR A 87 -6.66 -9.66 -5.70
N ALA A 88 -6.42 -8.73 -6.63
CA ALA A 88 -5.70 -7.50 -6.30
C ALA A 88 -6.43 -6.63 -5.26
N LYS A 89 -7.77 -6.66 -5.28
CA LYS A 89 -8.59 -5.98 -4.29
C LYS A 89 -8.40 -6.55 -2.89
N GLU A 90 -8.37 -7.87 -2.74
CA GLU A 90 -8.21 -8.49 -1.43
C GLU A 90 -6.83 -8.22 -0.82
N LEU A 91 -5.76 -8.28 -1.62
CA LEU A 91 -4.43 -7.89 -1.14
C LEU A 91 -4.36 -6.41 -0.77
N PHE A 92 -5.08 -5.55 -1.48
CA PHE A 92 -5.18 -4.14 -1.12
C PHE A 92 -5.94 -3.92 0.19
N GLU A 93 -7.03 -4.64 0.44
CA GLU A 93 -7.72 -4.61 1.73
C GLU A 93 -6.81 -5.01 2.89
N LEU A 94 -5.88 -5.95 2.67
CA LEU A 94 -4.84 -6.29 3.64
C LEU A 94 -3.81 -5.15 3.80
N ALA A 95 -3.32 -4.59 2.69
CA ALA A 95 -2.34 -3.50 2.69
C ALA A 95 -2.84 -2.29 3.49
N LYS A 96 -4.12 -1.93 3.34
CA LYS A 96 -4.75 -0.84 4.09
C LYS A 96 -4.73 -1.04 5.61
N LYS A 97 -4.72 -2.30 6.08
CA LYS A 97 -4.74 -2.64 7.51
C LYS A 97 -3.35 -2.62 8.15
N SER A 98 -2.28 -2.62 7.36
CA SER A 98 -0.91 -2.67 7.89
C SER A 98 -0.56 -1.47 8.76
N SER A 99 -1.08 -0.27 8.47
CA SER A 99 -0.89 0.90 9.35
C SER A 99 -1.50 0.71 10.73
N SER A 100 -2.62 0.00 10.84
CA SER A 100 -3.27 -0.31 12.13
C SER A 100 -2.43 -1.30 12.93
N VAL A 101 -1.80 -2.28 12.27
CA VAL A 101 -0.83 -3.17 12.92
C VAL A 101 0.38 -2.38 13.42
N ALA A 102 0.92 -1.48 12.60
CA ALA A 102 2.03 -0.61 13.01
C ALA A 102 1.66 0.28 14.21
N ALA A 103 0.43 0.80 14.23
CA ALA A 103 -0.08 1.67 15.27
C ALA A 103 -0.56 0.94 16.54
N SER A 104 -0.63 -0.39 16.53
CA SER A 104 -1.25 -1.19 17.61
C SER A 104 -0.54 -1.05 18.96
N GLN A 105 0.74 -0.71 18.95
CA GLN A 105 1.55 -0.47 20.15
C GLN A 105 2.74 0.42 19.83
N GLU A 106 3.49 0.77 20.86
CA GLU A 106 4.72 1.55 20.72
C GLU A 106 5.90 0.62 20.42
N TRP A 107 6.69 1.02 19.42
CA TRP A 107 7.85 0.26 18.98
C TRP A 107 9.13 1.02 19.26
N GLU A 108 10.12 0.29 19.76
CA GLU A 108 11.49 0.79 19.87
C GLU A 108 12.10 0.90 18.48
N CYS A 109 12.50 2.13 18.13
CA CYS A 109 12.99 2.50 16.82
C CYS A 109 14.26 3.33 16.93
N THR A 110 15.13 3.23 15.92
CA THR A 110 16.36 4.01 15.84
C THR A 110 16.53 4.66 14.48
N THR A 111 17.26 5.77 14.44
CA THR A 111 17.66 6.44 13.21
C THR A 111 19.04 7.07 13.37
N ASP A 112 19.85 6.98 12.31
CA ASP A 112 21.13 7.69 12.16
C ASP A 112 20.97 8.99 11.36
N PHE A 113 19.73 9.46 11.19
CA PHE A 113 19.35 10.66 10.46
C PHE A 113 19.63 10.64 8.95
N LYS A 114 20.00 9.48 8.38
CA LYS A 114 20.10 9.32 6.93
C LYS A 114 18.73 9.43 6.26
N ARG A 115 18.76 9.82 4.99
CA ARG A 115 17.57 9.98 4.15
C ARG A 115 17.73 9.23 2.84
N ASP A 116 16.61 8.75 2.32
CA ASP A 116 16.57 8.15 0.98
C ASP A 116 16.50 9.21 -0.14
N GLY A 117 16.44 8.74 -1.40
CA GLY A 117 16.29 9.59 -2.58
C GLY A 117 15.02 10.47 -2.57
N TYR A 118 13.97 10.03 -1.86
CA TYR A 118 12.72 10.77 -1.66
C TYR A 118 12.75 11.69 -0.43
N LYS A 119 13.93 11.86 0.18
CA LYS A 119 14.16 12.68 1.39
C LYS A 119 13.44 12.17 2.64
N ARG A 120 12.95 10.93 2.63
CA ARG A 120 12.36 10.28 3.82
C ARG A 120 13.46 9.89 4.79
N LEU A 121 13.24 10.14 6.07
CA LEU A 121 14.14 9.72 7.15
C LEU A 121 14.14 8.19 7.27
N LEU A 122 15.33 7.59 7.25
CA LEU A 122 15.48 6.14 7.40
C LEU A 122 15.40 5.77 8.88
N VAL A 123 14.47 4.88 9.21
CA VAL A 123 14.21 4.45 10.59
C VAL A 123 14.23 2.92 10.65
N ARG A 124 14.79 2.35 11.71
CA ARG A 124 14.78 0.90 11.97
C ARG A 124 13.94 0.61 13.20
N CYS A 125 12.94 -0.27 13.08
CA CYS A 125 12.11 -0.72 14.19
C CYS A 125 12.11 -2.27 14.21
N PRO A 126 13.12 -2.93 14.81
CA PRO A 126 13.35 -4.36 14.60
C PRO A 126 12.19 -5.26 15.04
N LYS A 127 11.58 -4.98 16.20
CA LYS A 127 10.44 -5.77 16.71
C LYS A 127 9.19 -5.60 15.85
N LEU A 128 8.95 -4.39 15.33
CA LEU A 128 7.86 -4.14 14.39
C LEU A 128 8.08 -4.91 13.07
N ALA A 129 9.31 -4.90 12.54
CA ALA A 129 9.63 -5.62 11.32
C ALA A 129 9.37 -7.13 11.45
N VAL A 130 9.75 -7.72 12.59
CA VAL A 130 9.45 -9.11 12.94
C VAL A 130 7.95 -9.36 13.02
N GLU A 131 7.19 -8.47 13.67
CA GLU A 131 5.74 -8.62 13.81
C GLU A 131 5.02 -8.54 12.46
N MET A 132 5.38 -7.55 11.64
CA MET A 132 4.86 -7.36 10.29
C MET A 132 5.10 -8.59 9.43
N ALA A 133 6.31 -9.14 9.48
CA ALA A 133 6.67 -10.35 8.75
C ALA A 133 5.88 -11.57 9.22
N ARG A 134 5.79 -11.78 10.54
CA ARG A 134 5.08 -12.92 11.13
C ARG A 134 3.59 -12.91 10.82
N GLN A 135 2.94 -11.75 10.92
CA GLN A 135 1.52 -11.62 10.61
C GLN A 135 1.21 -11.60 9.10
N GLY A 136 2.23 -11.61 8.23
CA GLY A 136 2.05 -11.53 6.78
C GLY A 136 1.59 -10.15 6.29
N HIS A 137 1.93 -9.08 7.02
CA HIS A 137 1.72 -7.69 6.61
C HIS A 137 2.95 -7.08 5.92
N GLY A 138 4.14 -7.65 6.16
CA GLY A 138 5.38 -7.24 5.53
C GLY A 138 6.27 -8.42 5.16
N LEU A 139 7.36 -8.11 4.47
CA LEU A 139 8.40 -9.06 4.07
C LEU A 139 9.78 -8.44 4.29
N ALA A 140 10.76 -9.27 4.63
CA ALA A 140 12.17 -8.91 4.71
C ALA A 140 12.61 -8.21 3.42
N TYR A 141 13.31 -7.09 3.57
CA TYR A 141 13.61 -6.20 2.46
C TYR A 141 15.02 -5.63 2.57
N ALA A 142 15.95 -6.30 1.88
CA ALA A 142 17.36 -5.93 1.81
C ALA A 142 17.66 -5.37 0.40
N VAL A 143 17.85 -4.06 0.31
CA VAL A 143 18.05 -3.35 -0.97
C VAL A 143 19.51 -3.37 -1.37
N ASP A 144 19.78 -3.54 -2.67
CA ASP A 144 21.07 -3.27 -3.31
C ASP A 144 22.29 -3.95 -2.63
N GLY A 145 22.13 -5.21 -2.26
CA GLY A 145 23.19 -6.04 -1.67
C GLY A 145 23.30 -5.96 -0.14
N GLU A 146 22.42 -5.20 0.51
CA GLU A 146 22.28 -5.27 1.96
C GLU A 146 21.98 -6.68 2.45
N LYS A 147 22.44 -6.98 3.68
CA LYS A 147 22.13 -8.27 4.32
C LYS A 147 20.71 -8.21 4.91
N PRO A 148 19.83 -9.16 4.59
CA PRO A 148 18.51 -9.26 5.21
C PRO A 148 18.66 -9.48 6.71
N ASP A 149 17.73 -8.92 7.49
CA ASP A 149 17.65 -9.20 8.92
C ASP A 149 17.22 -10.67 9.13
N PRO A 150 18.03 -11.50 9.81
CA PRO A 150 17.74 -12.92 9.97
C PRO A 150 16.47 -13.18 10.78
N ASP A 151 16.12 -12.32 11.73
CA ASP A 151 14.92 -12.49 12.56
C ASP A 151 13.66 -12.15 11.77
N VAL A 152 13.72 -11.12 10.93
CA VAL A 152 12.63 -10.77 10.00
C VAL A 152 12.43 -11.89 8.98
N LEU A 153 13.52 -12.43 8.43
CA LEU A 153 13.44 -13.54 7.47
C LEU A 153 12.90 -14.83 8.12
N LYS A 154 13.27 -15.11 9.37
CA LYS A 154 12.69 -16.22 10.15
C LYS A 154 11.20 -16.02 10.37
N ALA A 155 10.79 -14.84 10.83
CA ALA A 155 9.39 -14.49 11.04
C ALA A 155 8.56 -14.55 9.75
N GLN A 156 9.13 -14.14 8.62
CA GLN A 156 8.48 -14.27 7.32
C GLN A 156 8.23 -15.74 6.96
N ARG A 157 9.22 -16.64 7.18
CA ARG A 157 9.01 -18.07 6.95
C ARG A 157 7.91 -18.64 7.84
N GLU A 158 7.87 -18.25 9.11
CA GLU A 158 6.77 -18.61 10.03
C GLU A 158 5.42 -18.13 9.49
N GLY A 159 5.34 -16.89 9.00
CA GLY A 159 4.12 -16.34 8.41
C GLY A 159 3.68 -17.05 7.13
N ILE A 160 4.63 -17.44 6.26
CA ILE A 160 4.34 -18.22 5.04
C ILE A 160 3.81 -19.61 5.41
N GLU A 161 4.49 -20.32 6.32
CA GLU A 161 4.09 -21.65 6.78
C GLU A 161 2.70 -21.63 7.45
N ALA A 162 2.44 -20.62 8.28
CA ALA A 162 1.16 -20.41 8.94
C ALA A 162 0.07 -19.87 8.00
N LYS A 163 0.38 -19.59 6.72
CA LYS A 163 -0.54 -18.97 5.76
C LYS A 163 -1.14 -17.66 6.33
N ALA A 164 -0.32 -16.86 6.99
CA ALA A 164 -0.73 -15.61 7.62
C ALA A 164 -0.81 -14.45 6.61
N GLY A 165 -1.77 -13.55 6.81
CA GLY A 165 -1.89 -12.30 6.05
C GLY A 165 -1.82 -12.53 4.55
N MET A 166 -0.83 -11.92 3.90
CA MET A 166 -0.66 -11.94 2.44
C MET A 166 -0.35 -13.33 1.88
N TRP A 167 -0.01 -14.30 2.73
CA TRP A 167 0.31 -15.68 2.36
C TRP A 167 -0.89 -16.62 2.41
N ALA A 168 -2.05 -16.15 2.90
CA ALA A 168 -3.19 -17.02 3.21
C ALA A 168 -3.77 -17.80 2.01
N ARG A 169 -3.64 -17.22 0.81
CA ARG A 169 -4.19 -17.78 -0.44
C ARG A 169 -3.12 -18.07 -1.48
N GLY A 170 -1.96 -18.50 -1.00
CA GLY A 170 -0.80 -18.83 -1.82
C GLY A 170 0.36 -17.87 -1.56
N SER A 171 1.56 -18.41 -1.69
CA SER A 171 2.82 -17.68 -1.60
C SER A 171 3.49 -17.58 -2.97
N THR A 172 4.43 -16.66 -3.09
CA THR A 172 5.30 -16.51 -4.25
C THR A 172 6.74 -16.43 -3.78
N ASN A 173 7.68 -16.97 -4.56
CA ASN A 173 9.12 -16.86 -4.34
C ASN A 173 9.63 -15.45 -4.69
N GLY A 174 8.87 -14.67 -5.45
CA GLY A 174 9.19 -13.29 -5.83
C GLY A 174 8.00 -12.37 -5.65
N VAL A 175 8.12 -11.34 -4.81
CA VAL A 175 7.12 -10.27 -4.67
C VAL A 175 7.63 -9.03 -5.39
N ILE A 176 6.87 -8.53 -6.37
CA ILE A 176 7.16 -7.26 -7.02
C ILE A 176 6.85 -6.13 -6.04
N THR A 177 7.83 -5.29 -5.71
CA THR A 177 7.67 -4.14 -4.80
C THR A 177 7.74 -2.80 -5.52
N SER A 178 8.35 -2.74 -6.71
CA SER A 178 8.25 -1.57 -7.56
C SER A 178 8.35 -1.95 -9.03
N LEU A 179 7.58 -1.24 -9.86
CA LEU A 179 7.68 -1.29 -11.31
C LEU A 179 8.21 0.04 -11.84
N HIS A 180 9.16 -0.01 -12.76
CA HIS A 180 9.69 1.16 -13.45
C HIS A 180 9.68 0.92 -14.96
N SER A 181 9.13 1.86 -15.72
CA SER A 181 9.05 1.74 -17.17
C SER A 181 10.18 2.52 -17.84
N VAL A 182 10.66 2.03 -18.99
CA VAL A 182 11.41 2.89 -19.91
C VAL A 182 10.54 4.08 -20.31
N GLY A 183 11.15 5.26 -20.43
CA GLY A 183 10.43 6.49 -20.77
C GLY A 183 9.51 7.04 -19.68
N GLU A 184 9.65 6.59 -18.42
CA GLU A 184 8.97 7.26 -17.30
C GLU A 184 9.40 8.74 -17.25
N GLU A 185 8.42 9.65 -17.09
CA GLU A 185 8.61 11.09 -17.25
C GLU A 185 9.78 11.62 -16.41
N GLY A 186 10.69 12.36 -17.06
CA GLY A 186 11.91 12.87 -16.44
C GLY A 186 13.10 11.91 -16.49
N SER A 187 12.97 10.75 -17.14
CA SER A 187 14.06 9.81 -17.41
C SER A 187 14.38 9.75 -18.90
N GLU A 188 15.65 9.93 -19.26
CA GLU A 188 16.20 9.65 -20.61
C GLU A 188 16.82 8.24 -20.68
N ALA A 189 16.67 7.43 -19.64
CA ALA A 189 17.26 6.10 -19.58
C ALA A 189 16.62 5.17 -20.61
N THR A 190 17.46 4.47 -21.37
CA THR A 190 17.08 3.42 -22.32
C THR A 190 16.81 2.06 -21.66
N GLU A 191 17.07 1.97 -20.36
CA GLU A 191 16.88 0.78 -19.53
C GLU A 191 16.16 1.19 -18.25
N ALA A 192 15.23 0.36 -17.81
CA ALA A 192 14.55 0.47 -16.53
C ALA A 192 14.75 -0.82 -15.71
N TYR A 193 14.23 -0.84 -14.49
CA TYR A 193 14.27 -2.05 -13.68
C TYR A 193 13.02 -2.18 -12.83
N ASP A 194 12.50 -3.39 -12.71
CA ASP A 194 11.57 -3.73 -11.66
C ASP A 194 12.32 -4.18 -10.42
N ARG A 195 11.73 -3.98 -9.25
CA ARG A 195 12.27 -4.52 -8.00
C ARG A 195 11.43 -5.69 -7.54
N VAL A 196 12.08 -6.84 -7.41
CA VAL A 196 11.47 -8.08 -6.95
C VAL A 196 12.20 -8.56 -5.71
N VAL A 197 11.45 -8.78 -4.64
CA VAL A 197 11.98 -9.37 -3.41
C VAL A 197 11.88 -10.87 -3.50
N ASP A 198 13.03 -11.54 -3.42
CA ASP A 198 13.07 -12.99 -3.25
C ASP A 198 12.62 -13.35 -1.83
N THR A 199 11.48 -14.01 -1.67
CA THR A 199 10.89 -14.27 -0.35
C THR A 199 11.61 -15.35 0.44
N ARG A 200 12.58 -16.04 -0.14
CA ARG A 200 13.39 -17.05 0.56
C ARG A 200 14.62 -16.42 1.19
N THR A 201 15.12 -15.33 0.60
CA THR A 201 16.34 -14.64 1.03
C THR A 201 16.08 -13.25 1.60
N GLY A 202 14.96 -12.59 1.27
CA GLY A 202 14.70 -11.20 1.60
C GLY A 202 15.47 -10.19 0.74
N ALA A 203 16.20 -10.65 -0.29
CA ALA A 203 16.95 -9.78 -1.19
C ALA A 203 15.99 -9.08 -2.17
N ALA A 204 16.02 -7.75 -2.19
CA ALA A 204 15.24 -6.91 -3.09
C ALA A 204 16.05 -6.62 -4.36
N LEU A 205 15.92 -7.51 -5.35
CA LEU A 205 16.77 -7.54 -6.54
C LEU A 205 16.18 -6.69 -7.66
N LYS A 206 17.05 -5.96 -8.38
CA LYS A 206 16.69 -5.30 -9.62
C LYS A 206 16.57 -6.33 -10.74
N ARG A 207 15.49 -6.26 -11.51
CA ARG A 207 15.26 -6.99 -12.75
C ARG A 207 15.24 -5.98 -13.87
N LYS A 208 16.40 -5.80 -14.50
CA LYS A 208 16.61 -4.82 -15.57
C LYS A 208 15.87 -5.25 -16.84
N HIS A 209 15.29 -4.30 -17.56
CA HIS A 209 14.58 -4.52 -18.82
C HIS A 209 14.59 -3.26 -19.68
N THR A 210 14.19 -3.41 -20.94
CA THR A 210 14.00 -2.29 -21.90
C THR A 210 12.52 -2.04 -22.22
N ASP A 211 11.61 -2.71 -21.51
CA ASP A 211 10.17 -2.61 -21.76
C ASP A 211 9.59 -1.25 -21.36
N THR A 212 8.61 -0.80 -22.14
CA THR A 212 7.73 0.32 -21.79
C THR A 212 6.38 -0.21 -21.34
N TYR A 213 5.91 0.23 -20.17
CA TYR A 213 4.63 -0.19 -19.61
C TYR A 213 3.54 0.86 -19.85
N ALA A 214 2.38 0.42 -20.31
CA ALA A 214 1.20 1.27 -20.38
C ALA A 214 0.62 1.47 -18.97
N SER A 215 0.08 2.66 -18.70
CA SER A 215 -0.66 2.90 -17.45
C SER A 215 -1.80 1.88 -17.30
N CYS A 216 -1.97 1.34 -16.09
CA CYS A 216 -2.89 0.24 -15.78
C CYS A 216 -2.55 -1.12 -16.40
N GLN A 217 -1.35 -1.30 -16.97
CA GLN A 217 -0.89 -2.61 -17.42
C GLN A 217 -0.62 -3.52 -16.22
N ASN A 218 -1.11 -4.75 -16.27
CA ASN A 218 -0.74 -5.79 -15.31
C ASN A 218 0.59 -6.43 -15.73
N VAL A 219 1.67 -6.12 -15.01
CA VAL A 219 3.01 -6.66 -15.27
C VAL A 219 3.24 -7.84 -14.35
N CYS A 220 3.62 -8.99 -14.91
CA CYS A 220 3.84 -10.20 -14.14
C CYS A 220 5.25 -10.73 -14.32
N LEU A 221 5.88 -11.09 -13.22
CA LEU A 221 7.22 -11.68 -13.19
C LEU A 221 7.17 -13.04 -12.53
N GLU A 222 7.96 -13.97 -13.08
CA GLU A 222 8.16 -15.30 -12.52
C GLU A 222 9.45 -15.34 -11.70
N THR A 223 9.41 -16.00 -10.54
CA THR A 223 10.58 -16.32 -9.74
C THR A 223 10.45 -17.78 -9.33
N ASP A 224 11.35 -18.61 -9.85
CA ASP A 224 11.45 -20.04 -9.57
C ASP A 224 10.09 -20.76 -9.56
N GLY A 225 9.38 -20.68 -10.69
CA GLY A 225 8.11 -21.38 -10.91
C GLY A 225 6.88 -20.75 -10.24
N THR A 226 7.02 -19.62 -9.55
CA THR A 226 5.90 -18.87 -8.96
C THR A 226 5.77 -17.49 -9.59
N LYS A 227 4.54 -17.02 -9.75
CA LYS A 227 4.22 -15.78 -10.45
C LYS A 227 3.64 -14.75 -9.49
N SER A 228 4.17 -13.53 -9.55
CA SER A 228 3.57 -12.34 -8.94
C SER A 228 3.33 -11.31 -10.02
N CYS A 229 2.22 -10.59 -9.90
CA CYS A 229 1.86 -9.49 -10.76
C CYS A 229 1.71 -8.20 -9.97
N MET A 230 1.95 -7.08 -10.65
CA MET A 230 1.72 -5.75 -10.14
C MET A 230 1.16 -4.86 -11.25
N VAL A 231 0.14 -4.05 -10.95
CA VAL A 231 -0.39 -3.06 -11.90
C VAL A 231 0.57 -1.87 -11.97
N TYR A 232 1.08 -1.60 -13.17
CA TYR A 232 1.91 -0.42 -13.43
C TYR A 232 1.05 0.84 -13.51
N VAL A 233 1.39 1.84 -12.70
CA VAL A 233 0.92 3.21 -12.83
C VAL A 233 2.12 4.14 -12.65
N PRO A 234 2.34 5.14 -13.54
CA PRO A 234 3.41 6.11 -13.38
C PRO A 234 3.33 6.80 -12.02
N PHE A 235 4.48 7.06 -11.37
CA PHE A 235 4.50 7.54 -9.98
C PHE A 235 3.63 8.79 -9.75
N LYS A 236 3.67 9.76 -10.69
CA LYS A 236 2.86 11.00 -10.64
C LYS A 236 1.35 10.79 -10.51
N HIS A 237 0.84 9.64 -10.98
CA HIS A 237 -0.59 9.33 -11.00
C HIS A 237 -1.03 8.41 -9.85
N ARG A 238 -0.10 7.83 -9.08
CA ARG A 238 -0.43 6.88 -7.99
C ARG A 238 -1.20 7.54 -6.85
N TYR A 239 -0.95 8.82 -6.58
CA TYR A 239 -1.54 9.54 -5.45
C TYR A 239 -2.39 10.76 -5.86
N ARG A 240 -2.20 11.28 -7.08
CA ARG A 240 -2.91 12.45 -7.61
C ARG A 240 -3.45 12.12 -9.00
N GLY A 241 -4.74 12.36 -9.22
CA GLY A 241 -5.38 11.99 -10.50
C GLY A 241 -5.36 10.48 -10.76
N GLN A 242 -5.61 9.68 -9.71
CA GLN A 242 -5.56 8.22 -9.78
C GLN A 242 -6.44 7.66 -10.90
N PRO A 243 -5.88 6.81 -11.78
CA PRO A 243 -6.66 6.12 -12.81
C PRO A 243 -7.64 5.12 -12.19
N ASP A 244 -8.64 4.70 -12.96
CA ASP A 244 -9.71 3.82 -12.48
C ASP A 244 -9.21 2.43 -12.04
N CYS A 245 -8.09 1.96 -12.58
CA CYS A 245 -7.47 0.70 -12.15
C CYS A 245 -6.94 0.72 -10.70
N LEU A 246 -6.85 1.88 -10.06
CA LEU A 246 -6.47 2.01 -8.65
C LEU A 246 -7.67 2.16 -7.69
N LYS A 247 -8.91 2.08 -8.19
CA LYS A 247 -10.13 2.38 -7.42
C LYS A 247 -10.91 1.14 -6.99
#